data_AF-A0A920CNW6-F1
#
_entry.id   AF-A0A920CNW6-F1
#
_cell.length_a   1.000
_cell.length_b   1.000
_cell.length_c   1.000
_cell.angle_alpha   90.00
_cell.angle_beta   90.00
_cell.angle_gamma   90.00
#
_symmetry.space_group_name_H-M   'P 1'
#
loop_
_entity.id
_entity.type
_entity.pdbx_description
1 polymer ?
#
loop_
_entity_poly.entity_id
_entity_poly.type
_entity_poly.pdbx_seq_one_letter_code
_entity_poly.pdbx_strand_id
1 'polypeptide(L)'
;MIQIGGKTYELIQNYKDAWDAEAFKQRYSEVLDRYDYIIGDWGYEKLRLKGFLRDNHPKANRDTAYSGITDYINEYCNFGCKYFVLQKAKDSGTKEQSKEHAQESNKEHGKGHVRTHAKDQNKEQSKEQSKEQVR
;
A
#
# COMPACT_ATOMS: atom_id res chain seq x y z
N MET A 1 -13.22 23.76 -7.17
CA MET A 1 -12.35 23.17 -6.13
C MET A 1 -13.22 22.68 -4.98
N ILE A 2 -12.94 21.50 -4.47
CA ILE A 2 -13.70 20.81 -3.41
C ILE A 2 -12.81 20.78 -2.17
N GLN A 3 -13.32 21.20 -1.02
CA GLN A 3 -12.55 21.22 0.23
C GLN A 3 -13.10 20.17 1.21
N ILE A 4 -12.25 19.26 1.64
CA ILE A 4 -12.58 18.22 2.63
C ILE A 4 -11.34 17.89 3.46
N GLY A 5 -11.50 17.70 4.79
CA GLY A 5 -10.38 17.35 5.67
C GLY A 5 -9.21 18.35 5.64
N GLY A 6 -9.47 19.62 5.35
CA GLY A 6 -8.42 20.63 5.18
C GLY A 6 -7.56 20.46 3.92
N LYS A 7 -7.97 19.60 2.99
CA LYS A 7 -7.34 19.41 1.67
C LYS A 7 -8.24 19.94 0.57
N THR A 8 -7.60 20.43 -0.48
CA THR A 8 -8.28 20.89 -1.69
C THR A 8 -8.17 19.83 -2.76
N TYR A 9 -9.30 19.50 -3.40
CA TYR A 9 -9.41 18.56 -4.49
C TYR A 9 -10.03 19.23 -5.73
N GLU A 10 -9.66 18.72 -6.89
CA GLU A 10 -10.20 19.11 -8.19
C GLU A 10 -10.87 17.89 -8.84
N LEU A 11 -12.07 18.09 -9.38
CA LEU A 11 -12.78 17.07 -10.13
C LEU A 11 -12.21 17.02 -11.55
N ILE A 12 -11.40 16.00 -11.83
CA ILE A 12 -10.73 15.84 -13.12
C ILE A 12 -11.50 14.93 -14.09
N GLN A 13 -12.38 14.07 -13.57
CA GLN A 13 -13.25 13.24 -14.38
C GLN A 13 -14.60 13.00 -13.69
N ASN A 14 -15.68 13.15 -14.44
CA ASN A 14 -17.04 12.88 -13.98
C ASN A 14 -17.79 12.11 -15.06
N TYR A 15 -17.90 10.79 -14.89
CA TYR A 15 -18.57 9.91 -15.85
C TYR A 15 -20.00 9.64 -15.39
N LYS A 16 -20.98 9.92 -16.27
CA LYS A 16 -22.43 9.77 -16.00
C LYS A 16 -22.90 10.52 -14.75
N ASP A 17 -22.41 11.75 -14.55
CA ASP A 17 -22.81 12.61 -13.44
C ASP A 17 -22.74 11.91 -12.07
N ALA A 18 -21.63 11.20 -11.85
CA ALA A 18 -21.37 10.44 -10.64
C ALA A 18 -21.02 11.29 -9.42
N TRP A 19 -20.54 12.51 -9.65
CA TRP A 19 -20.11 13.40 -8.58
C TRP A 19 -21.28 13.83 -7.71
N ASP A 20 -21.18 13.52 -6.43
CA ASP A 20 -22.10 13.97 -5.38
C ASP A 20 -21.25 14.39 -4.16
N ALA A 21 -21.28 15.69 -3.86
CA ALA A 21 -20.47 16.26 -2.80
C ALA A 21 -20.90 15.79 -1.40
N GLU A 22 -22.19 15.55 -1.18
CA GLU A 22 -22.70 15.10 0.12
C GLU A 22 -22.34 13.64 0.36
N ALA A 23 -22.57 12.77 -0.63
CA ALA A 23 -22.21 11.37 -0.55
C ALA A 23 -20.69 11.19 -0.37
N PHE A 24 -19.89 11.96 -1.11
CA PHE A 24 -18.44 11.96 -0.97
C PHE A 24 -18.02 12.36 0.45
N LYS A 25 -18.56 13.47 0.99
CA LYS A 25 -18.25 13.94 2.34
C LYS A 25 -18.61 12.92 3.42
N GLN A 26 -19.75 12.24 3.29
CA GLN A 26 -20.17 11.20 4.23
C GLN A 26 -19.27 9.98 4.21
N ARG A 27 -18.74 9.62 3.04
CA ARG A 27 -17.91 8.41 2.87
C ARG A 27 -16.42 8.65 3.08
N TYR A 28 -15.98 9.91 3.00
CA TYR A 28 -14.59 10.32 3.13
C TYR A 28 -13.98 9.84 4.45
N SER A 29 -12.72 9.45 4.40
CA SER A 29 -11.92 9.08 5.56
C SER A 29 -10.54 9.70 5.43
N GLU A 30 -9.98 10.17 6.54
CA GLU A 30 -8.64 10.76 6.60
C GLU A 30 -7.53 9.80 6.12
N VAL A 31 -7.79 8.48 6.11
CA VAL A 31 -6.89 7.49 5.50
C VAL A 31 -6.67 7.79 4.01
N LEU A 32 -7.59 8.48 3.35
CA LEU A 32 -7.46 8.87 1.95
C LEU A 32 -6.48 10.04 1.72
N ASP A 33 -6.14 10.80 2.76
CA ASP A 33 -5.27 11.99 2.66
C ASP A 33 -3.86 11.66 2.15
N ARG A 34 -3.41 10.42 2.31
CA ARG A 34 -2.11 9.92 1.85
C ARG A 34 -2.03 9.74 0.33
N TYR A 35 -3.16 9.79 -0.38
CA TYR A 35 -3.23 9.56 -1.81
C TYR A 35 -3.31 10.89 -2.58
N ASP A 36 -2.77 10.89 -3.80
CA ASP A 36 -2.81 12.06 -4.68
C ASP A 36 -4.14 12.11 -5.47
N TYR A 37 -4.78 10.96 -5.67
CA TYR A 37 -6.04 10.81 -6.39
C TYR A 37 -7.04 9.99 -5.59
N ILE A 38 -8.31 10.31 -5.73
CA ILE A 38 -9.41 9.54 -5.15
C ILE A 38 -10.40 9.23 -6.26
N ILE A 39 -10.71 7.95 -6.42
CA ILE A 39 -11.82 7.49 -7.24
C ILE A 39 -13.02 7.27 -6.36
N GLY A 40 -14.16 7.80 -6.81
CA GLY A 40 -15.47 7.42 -6.31
C GLY A 40 -16.24 6.67 -7.38
N ASP A 41 -16.59 5.42 -7.12
CA ASP A 41 -17.43 4.63 -8.02
C ASP A 41 -18.69 4.15 -7.29
N TRP A 42 -19.77 3.98 -8.04
CA TRP A 42 -21.06 3.58 -7.50
C TRP A 42 -21.32 2.11 -7.80
N GLY A 43 -21.26 1.28 -6.76
CA GLY A 43 -21.62 -0.13 -6.80
C GLY A 43 -22.88 -0.38 -5.98
N TYR A 44 -23.94 -0.92 -6.59
CA TYR A 44 -25.22 -1.19 -5.92
C TYR A 44 -25.76 0.04 -5.14
N GLU A 45 -25.76 1.21 -5.77
CA GLU A 45 -26.14 2.51 -5.16
C GLU A 45 -25.31 2.94 -3.94
N LYS A 46 -24.17 2.28 -3.68
CA LYS A 46 -23.25 2.65 -2.61
C LYS A 46 -21.98 3.26 -3.19
N LEU A 47 -21.63 4.45 -2.72
CA LEU A 47 -20.38 5.09 -3.06
C LEU A 47 -19.20 4.36 -2.39
N ARG A 48 -18.23 3.98 -3.20
CA ARG A 48 -16.96 3.39 -2.77
C ARG A 48 -15.86 4.38 -3.10
N LEU A 49 -14.97 4.61 -2.14
CA LEU A 49 -13.82 5.49 -2.34
C LEU A 49 -12.53 4.65 -2.32
N LYS A 50 -11.69 4.84 -3.33
CA LYS A 50 -10.37 4.21 -3.45
C LYS A 50 -9.32 5.28 -3.73
N GLY A 51 -8.24 5.28 -2.97
CA GLY A 51 -7.11 6.19 -3.17
C GLY A 51 -6.05 5.62 -4.09
N PHE A 52 -5.46 6.49 -4.91
CA PHE A 52 -4.36 6.20 -5.82
C PHE A 52 -3.25 7.25 -5.68
N LEU A 53 -2.01 6.83 -5.86
CA LEU A 53 -0.80 7.63 -5.88
C LEU A 53 -0.47 8.03 -7.32
N ARG A 54 0.33 9.09 -7.49
CA ARG A 54 0.97 9.35 -8.79
C ARG A 54 1.90 8.21 -9.19
N ASP A 55 2.01 7.97 -10.49
CA ASP A 55 2.82 6.86 -11.04
C ASP A 55 4.29 6.93 -10.62
N ASN A 56 4.83 8.15 -10.44
CA ASN A 56 6.22 8.35 -10.03
C ASN A 56 6.42 8.31 -8.50
N HIS A 57 5.39 7.98 -7.71
CA HIS A 57 5.49 7.96 -6.25
C HIS A 57 6.26 6.71 -5.78
N PRO A 58 7.24 6.80 -4.86
CA PRO A 58 8.09 5.66 -4.46
C PRO A 58 7.33 4.45 -3.87
N LYS A 59 6.15 4.70 -3.29
CA LYS A 59 5.26 3.66 -2.73
C LYS A 59 4.15 3.23 -3.69
N ALA A 60 4.11 3.75 -4.91
CA ALA A 60 3.13 3.34 -5.91
C ALA A 60 3.49 1.96 -6.45
N ASN A 61 2.48 1.11 -6.53
CA ASN A 61 2.49 -0.19 -7.17
C ASN A 61 1.30 -0.24 -8.14
N ARG A 62 1.26 -1.24 -9.03
CA ARG A 62 0.31 -1.25 -10.16
C ARG A 62 -1.15 -0.98 -9.74
N ASP A 63 -1.58 -1.54 -8.62
CA ASP A 63 -2.96 -1.44 -8.13
C ASP A 63 -3.27 -0.13 -7.37
N THR A 64 -2.24 0.65 -7.03
CA THR A 64 -2.38 1.94 -6.32
C THR A 64 -1.86 3.11 -7.13
N ALA A 65 -1.24 2.88 -8.28
CA ALA A 65 -0.77 3.92 -9.18
C ALA A 65 -1.94 4.49 -10.00
N TYR A 66 -1.80 5.74 -10.44
CA TYR A 66 -2.78 6.40 -11.30
C TYR A 66 -3.03 5.60 -12.59
N SER A 67 -2.00 4.97 -13.15
CA SER A 67 -2.12 4.08 -14.31
C SER A 67 -3.04 2.89 -14.08
N GLY A 68 -3.18 2.42 -12.84
CA GLY A 68 -4.04 1.28 -12.46
C GLY A 68 -5.51 1.62 -12.30
N ILE A 69 -5.88 2.90 -12.42
CA ILE A 69 -7.27 3.37 -12.31
C ILE A 69 -8.18 2.68 -13.32
N THR A 70 -7.71 2.57 -14.57
CA THR A 70 -8.49 1.95 -15.64
C THR A 70 -8.76 0.48 -15.35
N ASP A 71 -7.75 -0.25 -14.86
CA ASP A 71 -7.89 -1.65 -14.47
C ASP A 71 -8.90 -1.78 -13.32
N TYR A 72 -8.80 -0.92 -12.29
CA TYR A 72 -9.76 -0.88 -11.19
C TYR A 72 -11.21 -0.68 -11.66
N ILE A 73 -11.43 0.27 -12.57
CA ILE A 73 -12.77 0.53 -13.12
C ILE A 73 -13.27 -0.72 -13.88
N ASN A 74 -12.44 -1.30 -14.74
CA ASN A 74 -12.85 -2.47 -15.54
C ASN A 74 -13.15 -3.70 -14.68
N GLU A 75 -12.43 -3.89 -13.57
CA GLU A 75 -12.59 -5.05 -12.69
C GLU A 75 -13.76 -4.88 -11.69
N TYR A 76 -13.98 -3.68 -11.17
CA TYR A 76 -14.89 -3.45 -10.04
C TYR A 76 -16.13 -2.60 -10.36
N CYS A 77 -16.13 -1.85 -11.46
CA CYS A 77 -17.25 -1.00 -11.88
C CYS A 77 -18.21 -1.81 -12.77
N ASN A 78 -19.31 -2.27 -12.20
CA ASN A 78 -20.32 -3.09 -12.88
C ASN A 78 -20.96 -2.37 -14.09
N PHE A 79 -21.74 -3.09 -14.90
CA PHE A 79 -22.52 -2.46 -15.97
C PHE A 79 -23.39 -1.32 -15.45
N GLY A 80 -23.38 -0.20 -16.18
CA GLY A 80 -24.13 0.99 -15.78
C GLY A 80 -23.43 1.85 -14.73
N CYS A 81 -22.36 1.36 -14.09
CA CYS A 81 -21.60 2.07 -13.05
C CYS A 81 -21.16 3.46 -13.53
N LYS A 82 -21.36 4.42 -12.63
CA LYS A 82 -20.94 5.81 -12.77
C LYS A 82 -19.78 6.03 -11.80
N TYR A 83 -18.81 6.84 -12.21
CA TYR A 83 -17.63 7.09 -11.37
C TYR A 83 -17.10 8.50 -11.60
N PHE A 84 -16.33 8.99 -10.62
CA PHE A 84 -15.61 10.24 -10.70
C PHE A 84 -14.18 10.06 -10.20
N VAL A 85 -13.30 10.96 -10.64
CA VAL A 85 -11.91 11.00 -10.19
C VAL A 85 -11.61 12.41 -9.69
N LEU A 86 -11.13 12.48 -8.46
CA LEU A 86 -10.60 13.69 -7.85
C LEU A 86 -9.08 13.65 -7.83
N GLN A 87 -8.46 14.79 -8.13
CA GLN A 87 -7.04 15.02 -7.92
C GLN A 87 -6.85 15.96 -6.74
N LYS A 88 -5.93 15.62 -5.84
CA LYS A 88 -5.53 16.50 -4.75
C LYS A 88 -4.73 17.68 -5.32
N ALA A 89 -5.15 18.90 -5.02
CA ALA A 89 -4.39 20.08 -5.33
C ALA A 89 -3.07 20.03 -4.54
N LYS A 90 -1.96 20.37 -5.21
CA LYS A 90 -0.70 20.54 -4.51
C LYS A 90 -0.76 21.85 -3.74
N ASP A 91 -1.08 21.76 -2.45
CA ASP A 91 -0.84 22.88 -1.54
C ASP A 91 0.66 23.21 -1.63
N SER A 92 1.01 24.43 -2.01
CA SER A 92 2.38 24.89 -2.26
C SER A 92 3.28 24.94 -1.01
N GLY A 93 2.95 24.20 0.05
CA GLY A 93 3.72 24.20 1.29
C GLY A 93 3.21 23.19 2.30
N THR A 94 3.66 21.93 2.20
CA THR A 94 4.01 21.09 3.36
C THR A 94 4.73 19.84 2.87
N LYS A 95 6.06 19.87 2.94
CA LYS A 95 6.90 18.67 2.95
C LYS A 95 6.83 18.11 4.37
N GLU A 96 6.04 17.09 4.64
CA GLU A 96 6.04 16.32 5.91
C GLU A 96 4.94 15.23 5.80
N GLN A 97 5.09 13.93 6.08
CA GLN A 97 6.11 13.10 6.74
C GLN A 97 6.09 11.71 6.07
N SER A 98 7.24 11.23 5.60
CA SER A 98 7.45 9.81 5.29
C SER A 98 8.80 9.39 5.88
N LYS A 99 8.87 9.39 7.21
CA LYS A 99 9.84 8.62 7.99
C LYS A 99 9.04 7.85 9.04
N GLU A 100 9.59 6.71 9.46
CA GLU A 100 9.04 5.73 10.44
C GLU A 100 8.24 4.54 9.85
N HIS A 101 8.97 3.64 9.19
CA HIS A 101 9.08 2.27 9.71
C HIS A 101 10.33 1.60 9.10
N ALA A 102 11.49 1.88 9.70
CA ALA A 102 12.66 1.03 9.61
C ALA A 102 13.01 0.71 11.07
N GLN A 103 12.61 -0.47 11.54
CA GLN A 103 13.05 -0.98 12.83
C GLN A 103 14.41 -1.64 12.62
N GLU A 104 15.47 -0.92 12.98
CA GLU A 104 16.79 -1.46 13.26
C GLU A 104 16.80 -2.03 14.68
N SER A 105 17.10 -3.32 14.80
CA SER A 105 17.67 -3.89 16.03
C SER A 105 19.06 -4.43 15.69
N ASN A 106 20.06 -3.57 15.84
CA ASN A 106 21.43 -4.04 16.01
C ASN A 106 22.17 -3.09 16.95
N LYS A 107 22.54 -3.59 18.12
CA LYS A 107 23.61 -2.99 18.93
C LYS A 107 24.47 -4.11 19.50
N GLU A 108 25.68 -4.15 18.94
CA GLU A 108 26.86 -4.93 19.29
C GLU A 108 27.22 -4.80 20.78
N HIS A 109 28.08 -5.70 21.29
CA HIS A 109 29.30 -5.36 22.05
C HIS A 109 30.27 -6.56 22.03
N GLY A 110 31.54 -6.29 21.73
CA GLY A 110 32.54 -7.29 21.39
C GLY A 110 33.49 -7.75 22.51
N LYS A 111 34.27 -8.78 22.13
CA LYS A 111 35.63 -9.21 22.54
C LYS A 111 35.90 -9.62 24.00
N GLY A 112 36.43 -10.84 24.17
CA GLY A 112 37.48 -11.11 25.18
C GLY A 112 37.53 -12.49 25.87
N HIS A 113 38.10 -13.48 25.20
CA HIS A 113 39.09 -14.49 25.68
C HIS A 113 38.91 -15.33 26.99
N VAL A 114 39.08 -16.66 26.79
CA VAL A 114 39.88 -17.67 27.56
C VAL A 114 39.24 -18.59 28.64
N ARG A 115 39.23 -19.90 28.28
CA ARG A 115 39.52 -21.18 29.03
C ARG A 115 38.62 -21.52 30.26
N THR A 116 38.22 -22.76 30.57
CA THR A 116 38.76 -24.13 30.39
C THR A 116 37.72 -25.17 30.91
N HIS A 117 37.77 -26.41 30.37
CA HIS A 117 37.38 -27.74 30.95
C HIS A 117 35.90 -27.95 31.40
N ALA A 118 35.22 -29.10 31.24
CA ALA A 118 35.58 -30.49 30.99
C ALA A 118 34.35 -31.35 30.58
N LYS A 119 34.61 -32.52 29.97
CA LYS A 119 33.86 -33.81 30.01
C LYS A 119 32.46 -33.90 29.37
N ASP A 120 32.01 -34.99 28.76
CA ASP A 120 32.52 -36.34 28.44
C ASP A 120 31.51 -37.01 27.48
N GLN A 121 31.98 -37.96 26.64
CA GLN A 121 31.28 -39.15 26.07
C GLN A 121 30.12 -38.90 25.06
N ASN A 122 29.93 -39.63 23.96
CA ASN A 122 30.29 -40.98 23.50
C ASN A 122 30.01 -41.00 21.96
N LYS A 123 30.89 -41.50 21.06
CA LYS A 123 30.83 -42.84 20.41
C LYS A 123 29.58 -43.01 19.50
N GLU A 124 29.62 -43.36 18.22
CA GLU A 124 30.43 -44.34 17.50
C GLU A 124 30.21 -44.21 15.97
N GLN A 125 31.10 -44.86 15.22
CA GLN A 125 31.25 -45.01 13.77
C GLN A 125 29.94 -45.43 13.03
N SER A 126 29.72 -45.17 11.73
CA SER A 126 30.47 -45.79 10.63
C SER A 126 29.84 -45.48 9.25
N LYS A 127 30.73 -45.35 8.24
CA LYS A 127 30.67 -45.84 6.85
C LYS A 127 29.43 -45.58 5.95
N GLU A 128 29.69 -44.75 4.93
CA GLU A 128 29.77 -45.12 3.51
C GLU A 128 28.78 -46.14 2.90
N GLN A 129 28.23 -45.71 1.74
CA GLN A 129 27.83 -46.48 0.55
C GLN A 129 26.44 -47.15 0.52
N SER A 130 25.56 -46.59 -0.31
CA SER A 130 24.90 -47.22 -1.49
C SER A 130 23.67 -46.36 -1.83
N LYS A 131 23.63 -45.74 -3.02
CA LYS A 131 23.02 -46.28 -4.24
C LYS A 131 21.62 -46.87 -4.02
N GLU A 132 20.67 -46.19 -4.66
CA GLU A 132 19.62 -46.78 -5.50
C GLU A 132 18.18 -46.76 -4.98
N GLN A 133 17.28 -46.46 -5.93
CA GLN A 133 15.82 -46.56 -5.91
C GLN A 133 15.08 -45.48 -5.09
N VAL A 134 14.07 -44.80 -5.62
CA VAL A 134 12.90 -45.37 -6.28
C VAL A 134 12.40 -44.48 -7.42
N ARG A 135 12.29 -45.08 -8.60
CA ARG A 135 11.25 -44.82 -9.59
C ARG A 135 9.97 -45.51 -9.15
#